data_AF-N2AMP4-F1
#
_entry.id   AF-N2AMP4-F1
#
_cell.length_a   1.000
_cell.length_b   1.000
_cell.length_c   1.000
_cell.angle_alpha   90.00
_cell.angle_beta   90.00
_cell.angle_gamma   90.00
#
_symmetry.space_group_name_H-M   'P 1'
#
loop_
_entity.id
_entity.type
_entity.pdbx_description
1 polymer ?
#
loop_
_entity_poly.entity_id
_entity_poly.type
_entity_poly.pdbx_seq_one_letter_code
_entity_poly.pdbx_strand_id
1 'polypeptide(L)'
;MQEQPPEGFEILNCSKVLKSGAYEISILYDSLSSQETVSIDQSSGSLRCHTQYGAALRALDLRLVDGLYEAESRFWLRPGCKKTEIRFSVWYNGSGRLAVTAIRVEEKRAYRVALCAALALFMAFCDFLYLVFVRPQSGFRDLKKKGIIAVILGITLAASITYVTDFLYHGHDLWFHISRMIALADGLREMQIPHRMQFGMLNGYGYASPLFYGELFLLLPAILYNFYVPIQTCYQVFVTVVNFCTCMVSFWCFTKMTQDWKKGLFGAGLYTLSAYRMTNVMVRAAVGEYTAMIFLPLLVYGFWNLYTKRPDEKIGLKDYLPIVLSATGLVNAHVLIRFYI
;
A
#
# COMPACT_ATOMS: atom_id res chain seq x y z
N MET A 1 0.49 -1.63 21.00
CA MET A 1 -0.14 -0.62 21.88
C MET A 1 -1.27 -1.32 22.62
N GLN A 2 -1.30 -1.29 23.95
CA GLN A 2 -2.49 -1.67 24.70
C GLN A 2 -3.58 -0.64 24.34
N GLU A 3 -4.61 -1.09 23.63
CA GLU A 3 -5.80 -0.27 23.40
C GLU A 3 -6.42 0.07 24.75
N GLN A 4 -6.52 1.36 25.06
CA GLN A 4 -7.40 1.79 26.14
C GLN A 4 -8.83 1.32 25.82
N PRO A 5 -9.58 0.78 26.81
CA PRO A 5 -10.99 0.48 26.60
C PRO A 5 -11.70 1.78 26.19
N PRO A 6 -12.58 1.74 25.17
CA PRO A 6 -13.28 2.93 24.73
C PRO A 6 -14.16 3.46 25.87
N GLU A 7 -14.32 4.78 25.92
CA GLU A 7 -15.37 5.40 26.73
C GLU A 7 -16.73 4.99 26.15
N GLY A 8 -17.47 4.14 26.87
CA GLY A 8 -18.75 3.62 26.39
C GLY A 8 -19.23 2.34 27.08
N PHE A 9 -20.40 1.85 26.66
CA PHE A 9 -21.00 0.60 27.14
C PHE A 9 -21.03 -0.45 26.03
N GLU A 10 -20.66 -1.69 26.35
CA GLU A 10 -20.84 -2.82 25.45
C GLU A 10 -22.33 -3.18 25.39
N ILE A 11 -22.95 -3.01 24.22
CA ILE A 11 -24.38 -3.26 23.99
C ILE A 11 -24.66 -4.63 23.36
N LEU A 12 -23.68 -5.20 22.66
CA LEU A 12 -23.82 -6.51 22.05
C LEU A 12 -22.47 -7.23 22.05
N ASN A 13 -22.50 -8.48 22.51
CA ASN A 13 -21.38 -9.40 22.44
C ASN A 13 -21.86 -10.72 21.83
N CYS A 14 -21.35 -11.05 20.65
CA CYS A 14 -21.64 -12.34 20.02
C CYS A 14 -20.35 -12.99 19.53
N SER A 15 -20.34 -14.32 19.46
CA SER A 15 -19.17 -15.06 18.97
C SER A 15 -19.52 -15.99 17.82
N LYS A 16 -18.54 -16.18 16.94
CA LYS A 16 -18.64 -17.14 15.83
C LYS A 16 -17.31 -17.81 15.59
N VAL A 17 -17.37 -19.11 15.34
CA VAL A 17 -16.18 -19.91 15.01
C VAL A 17 -15.98 -19.91 13.49
N LEU A 18 -14.84 -19.37 13.05
CA LEU A 18 -14.51 -19.19 11.64
C LEU A 18 -13.18 -19.87 11.28
N LYS A 19 -12.99 -20.19 10.00
CA LYS A 19 -11.74 -20.77 9.46
C LYS A 19 -10.80 -19.65 8.98
N SER A 20 -9.54 -19.97 8.71
CA SER A 20 -8.64 -19.02 8.02
C SER A 20 -9.23 -18.50 6.70
N GLY A 21 -9.18 -17.20 6.48
CA GLY A 21 -9.78 -16.53 5.33
C GLY A 21 -9.92 -15.03 5.52
N ALA A 22 -10.43 -14.35 4.48
CA ALA A 22 -10.85 -12.96 4.55
C ALA A 22 -12.37 -12.91 4.58
N TYR A 23 -12.88 -12.01 5.42
CA TYR A 23 -14.30 -11.88 5.68
C TYR A 23 -14.71 -10.42 5.54
N GLU A 24 -15.90 -10.23 5.00
CA GLU A 24 -16.62 -8.97 5.04
C GLU A 24 -17.64 -9.06 6.18
N ILE A 25 -17.67 -8.02 7.00
CA ILE A 25 -18.67 -7.85 8.06
C ILE A 25 -19.55 -6.67 7.68
N SER A 26 -20.85 -6.89 7.62
CA SER A 26 -21.83 -5.81 7.50
C SER A 26 -22.73 -5.79 8.73
N ILE A 27 -22.90 -4.59 9.28
CA ILE A 27 -23.76 -4.35 10.43
C ILE A 27 -24.93 -3.51 9.97
N LEU A 28 -26.14 -4.02 10.17
CA LEU A 28 -27.37 -3.27 10.03
C LEU A 28 -27.71 -2.66 11.39
N TYR A 29 -27.76 -1.34 11.45
CA TYR A 29 -28.00 -0.61 12.69
C TYR A 29 -28.87 0.61 12.43
N ASP A 30 -29.47 1.11 13.50
CA ASP A 30 -30.18 2.38 13.55
C ASP A 30 -29.54 3.20 14.67
N SER A 31 -29.08 4.41 14.34
CA SER A 31 -28.48 5.30 15.31
C SER A 31 -28.96 6.74 15.17
N LEU A 32 -29.11 7.38 16.31
CA LEU A 32 -29.54 8.77 16.41
C LEU A 32 -28.80 9.40 17.60
N SER A 33 -27.74 10.16 17.34
CA SER A 33 -27.10 10.99 18.36
C SER A 33 -28.07 12.08 18.83
N SER A 34 -28.08 12.30 20.15
CA SER A 34 -28.88 13.37 20.78
C SER A 34 -28.19 14.74 20.72
N GLN A 35 -27.01 14.86 20.09
CA GLN A 35 -26.25 16.10 20.04
C GLN A 35 -26.67 16.97 18.83
N GLU A 36 -26.87 18.27 19.06
CA GLU A 36 -27.31 19.24 18.02
C GLU A 36 -26.23 19.54 16.97
N THR A 37 -24.96 19.20 17.24
CA THR A 37 -23.82 19.43 16.33
C THR A 37 -23.26 18.12 15.84
N VAL A 38 -23.29 17.90 14.51
CA VAL A 38 -22.66 16.74 13.85
C VAL A 38 -21.20 17.08 13.57
N SER A 39 -20.29 16.32 14.18
CA SER A 39 -18.84 16.44 14.01
C SER A 39 -18.25 15.22 13.31
N ILE A 40 -17.15 15.41 12.59
CA ILE A 40 -16.35 14.35 11.95
C ILE A 40 -15.77 13.33 12.95
N ASP A 41 -15.65 13.70 14.21
CA ASP A 41 -15.12 12.82 15.26
C ASP A 41 -16.22 12.07 16.01
N GLN A 42 -17.49 12.44 15.78
CA GLN A 42 -18.60 11.78 16.42
C GLN A 42 -18.92 10.45 15.73
N SER A 43 -19.07 9.42 16.55
CA SER A 43 -19.61 8.12 16.17
C SER A 43 -20.52 7.66 17.29
N SER A 44 -21.66 7.09 16.93
CA SER A 44 -22.67 6.60 17.87
C SER A 44 -22.19 5.32 18.55
N GLY A 45 -21.31 4.58 17.88
CA GLY A 45 -20.61 3.44 18.45
C GLY A 45 -19.48 2.92 17.57
N SER A 46 -18.86 1.83 18.00
CA SER A 46 -17.87 1.10 17.21
C SER A 46 -18.04 -0.41 17.36
N LEU A 47 -17.76 -1.15 16.29
CA LEU A 47 -17.59 -2.59 16.36
C LEU A 47 -16.10 -2.91 16.49
N ARG A 48 -15.77 -3.70 17.52
CA ARG A 48 -14.46 -4.33 17.67
C ARG A 48 -14.56 -5.83 17.52
N CYS A 49 -13.57 -6.40 16.83
CA CYS A 49 -13.42 -7.84 16.70
C CYS A 49 -12.26 -8.29 17.59
N HIS A 50 -12.52 -9.21 18.51
CA HIS A 50 -11.51 -9.77 19.40
C HIS A 50 -11.43 -11.28 19.24
N THR A 51 -10.23 -11.82 19.44
CA THR A 51 -10.02 -13.27 19.50
C THR A 51 -9.01 -13.59 20.59
N GLN A 52 -9.05 -14.82 21.12
CA GLN A 52 -8.10 -15.30 22.10
C GLN A 52 -6.65 -15.27 21.58
N TYR A 53 -6.47 -15.38 20.26
CA TYR A 53 -5.17 -15.33 19.58
C TYR A 53 -5.02 -14.02 18.82
N GLY A 54 -4.76 -12.91 19.52
CA GLY A 54 -4.76 -11.56 18.94
C GLY A 54 -3.89 -11.40 17.68
N ALA A 55 -2.75 -12.09 17.59
CA ALA A 55 -1.91 -12.05 16.39
C ALA A 55 -2.60 -12.64 15.14
N ALA A 56 -3.53 -13.58 15.29
CA ALA A 56 -4.19 -14.28 14.19
C ALA A 56 -5.26 -13.45 13.48
N LEU A 57 -5.77 -12.39 14.12
CA LEU A 57 -6.82 -11.52 13.60
C LEU A 57 -6.22 -10.19 13.18
N ARG A 58 -6.52 -9.78 11.94
CA ARG A 58 -6.35 -8.39 11.50
C ARG A 58 -7.74 -7.86 11.20
N ALA A 59 -8.17 -6.80 11.87
CA ALA A 59 -9.48 -6.20 11.66
C ALA A 59 -9.33 -4.68 11.58
N LEU A 60 -10.17 -4.04 10.78
CA LEU A 60 -10.31 -2.60 10.80
C LEU A 60 -11.44 -2.24 11.74
N ASP A 61 -11.20 -1.28 12.63
CA ASP A 61 -12.23 -0.73 13.50
C ASP A 61 -13.35 -0.14 12.64
N LEU A 62 -14.57 -0.55 12.91
CA LEU A 62 -15.75 -0.05 12.21
C LEU A 62 -16.47 0.95 13.10
N ARG A 63 -16.52 2.20 12.67
CA ARG A 63 -17.30 3.25 13.33
C ARG A 63 -18.74 3.22 12.81
N LEU A 64 -19.70 3.37 13.71
CA LEU A 64 -21.12 3.48 13.41
C LEU A 64 -21.49 4.97 13.45
N VAL A 65 -21.89 5.49 12.29
CA VAL A 65 -22.19 6.91 12.08
C VAL A 65 -23.69 7.09 11.89
N ASP A 66 -24.23 8.19 12.41
CA ASP A 66 -25.64 8.53 12.22
C ASP A 66 -26.00 8.84 10.76
N GLY A 67 -27.24 8.54 10.40
CA GLY A 67 -27.76 8.74 9.04
C GLY A 67 -27.41 7.60 8.06
N LEU A 68 -26.60 6.63 8.48
CA LEU A 68 -26.38 5.38 7.76
C LEU A 68 -27.11 4.22 8.46
N TYR A 69 -27.61 3.28 7.67
CA TYR A 69 -28.31 2.09 8.15
C TYR A 69 -27.47 0.81 8.02
N GLU A 70 -26.36 0.89 7.29
CA GLU A 70 -25.44 -0.22 7.05
C GLU A 70 -24.01 0.30 7.09
N ALA A 71 -23.14 -0.43 7.80
CA ALA A 71 -21.71 -0.19 7.82
C ALA A 71 -20.96 -1.48 7.49
N GLU A 72 -19.97 -1.38 6.60
CA GLU A 72 -19.15 -2.50 6.15
C GLU A 72 -17.71 -2.37 6.66
N SER A 73 -17.10 -3.48 7.08
CA SER A 73 -15.67 -3.57 7.34
C SER A 73 -15.13 -4.92 6.87
N ARG A 74 -13.80 -5.05 6.88
CA ARG A 74 -13.08 -6.25 6.49
C ARG A 74 -12.20 -6.73 7.64
N PHE A 75 -12.17 -8.04 7.83
CA PHE A 75 -11.24 -8.68 8.76
C PHE A 75 -10.65 -9.96 8.16
N TRP A 76 -9.49 -10.34 8.66
CA TRP A 76 -8.69 -11.44 8.16
C TRP A 76 -8.29 -12.36 9.29
N LEU A 77 -8.46 -13.65 9.05
CA LEU A 77 -7.89 -14.72 9.85
C LEU A 77 -6.69 -15.31 9.11
N ARG A 78 -5.53 -15.34 9.76
CA ARG A 78 -4.29 -15.79 9.13
C ARG A 78 -4.41 -17.18 8.49
N PRO A 79 -3.80 -17.39 7.32
CA PRO A 79 -3.62 -18.72 6.75
C PRO A 79 -2.96 -19.67 7.77
N GLY A 80 -3.51 -20.88 7.90
CA GLY A 80 -3.02 -21.88 8.85
C GLY A 80 -3.70 -21.87 10.22
N CYS A 81 -4.47 -20.83 10.56
CA CYS A 81 -5.34 -20.89 11.73
C CYS A 81 -6.45 -21.93 11.53
N LYS A 82 -6.63 -22.80 12.53
CA LYS A 82 -7.77 -23.72 12.61
C LYS A 82 -9.05 -22.93 12.89
N LYS A 83 -10.12 -23.63 13.28
CA LYS A 83 -11.37 -23.02 13.75
C LYS A 83 -11.07 -22.10 14.94
N THR A 84 -11.13 -20.80 14.72
CA THR A 84 -10.86 -19.76 15.72
C THR A 84 -12.17 -19.09 16.09
N GLU A 85 -12.43 -18.93 17.38
CA GLU A 85 -13.55 -18.14 17.87
C GLU A 85 -13.21 -16.64 17.77
N ILE A 86 -14.08 -15.90 17.10
CA ILE A 86 -14.05 -14.43 17.06
C ILE A 86 -15.25 -13.93 17.85
N ARG A 87 -15.00 -12.97 18.74
CA ARG A 87 -16.01 -12.19 19.44
C ARG A 87 -16.18 -10.84 18.76
N PHE A 88 -17.42 -10.46 18.54
CA PHE A 88 -17.86 -9.19 17.99
C PHE A 88 -18.50 -8.41 19.13
N SER A 89 -17.82 -7.34 19.55
CA SER A 89 -18.26 -6.45 20.62
C SER A 89 -18.65 -5.11 20.03
N VAL A 90 -19.92 -4.74 20.15
CA VAL A 90 -20.41 -3.42 19.75
C VAL A 90 -20.40 -2.52 20.98
N TRP A 91 -19.66 -1.43 20.88
CA TRP A 91 -19.52 -0.40 21.90
C TRP A 91 -20.36 0.82 21.54
N TYR A 92 -21.10 1.33 22.52
CA TYR A 92 -21.91 2.54 22.41
C TYR A 92 -21.22 3.69 23.14
N ASN A 93 -21.02 4.82 22.46
CA ASN A 93 -20.24 5.95 22.98
C ASN A 93 -21.03 6.92 23.88
N GLY A 94 -22.29 6.59 24.23
CA GLY A 94 -22.96 7.20 25.38
C GLY A 94 -23.92 8.37 25.13
N SER A 95 -24.18 8.80 23.90
CA SER A 95 -25.19 9.84 23.61
C SER A 95 -26.09 9.49 22.42
N GLY A 96 -27.41 9.53 22.63
CA GLY A 96 -28.42 9.12 21.63
C GLY A 96 -29.04 7.73 21.79
N ARG A 97 -29.35 7.10 20.65
CA ARG A 97 -29.83 5.70 20.52
C ARG A 97 -28.93 4.96 19.54
N LEU A 98 -28.60 3.70 19.86
CA LEU A 98 -27.95 2.78 18.94
C LEU A 98 -28.62 1.41 19.06
N ALA A 99 -29.23 0.93 17.98
CA ALA A 99 -29.89 -0.37 17.90
C ALA A 99 -29.28 -1.18 16.77
N VAL A 100 -28.69 -2.33 17.09
CA VAL A 100 -28.14 -3.27 16.10
C VAL A 100 -29.21 -4.28 15.72
N THR A 101 -29.54 -4.35 14.43
CA THR A 101 -30.56 -5.26 13.89
C THR A 101 -29.95 -6.59 13.49
N ALA A 102 -28.82 -6.57 12.79
CA ALA A 102 -28.16 -7.80 12.34
C ALA A 102 -26.67 -7.56 12.11
N ILE A 103 -25.87 -8.62 12.35
CA ILE A 103 -24.46 -8.69 11.94
C ILE A 103 -24.34 -9.82 10.94
N ARG A 104 -23.93 -9.49 9.71
CA ARG A 104 -23.69 -10.45 8.64
C ARG A 104 -22.19 -10.60 8.45
N VAL A 105 -21.75 -11.85 8.31
CA VAL A 105 -20.34 -12.18 8.09
C VAL A 105 -20.27 -13.12 6.90
N GLU A 106 -19.60 -12.67 5.84
CA GLU A 106 -19.45 -13.40 4.58
C GLU A 106 -17.97 -13.65 4.27
N GLU A 107 -17.62 -14.89 3.91
CA GLU A 107 -16.27 -15.22 3.45
C GLU A 107 -16.08 -14.87 1.97
N LYS A 108 -14.99 -14.20 1.64
CA LYS A 108 -14.73 -13.73 0.27
C LYS A 108 -13.69 -14.60 -0.43
N ARG A 109 -14.14 -15.33 -1.47
CA ARG A 109 -13.30 -16.25 -2.26
C ARG A 109 -12.18 -15.54 -3.02
N ALA A 110 -12.33 -14.25 -3.32
CA ALA A 110 -11.30 -13.43 -3.97
C ALA A 110 -9.96 -13.49 -3.24
N TYR A 111 -9.98 -13.52 -1.90
CA TYR A 111 -8.76 -13.67 -1.10
C TYR A 111 -8.05 -15.00 -1.35
N ARG A 112 -8.80 -16.11 -1.51
CA ARG A 112 -8.21 -17.42 -1.83
C ARG A 112 -7.56 -17.43 -3.21
N VAL A 113 -8.20 -16.78 -4.18
CA VAL A 113 -7.62 -16.59 -5.53
C VAL A 113 -6.34 -15.76 -5.44
N ALA A 114 -6.33 -14.68 -4.66
CA ALA A 114 -5.15 -13.86 -4.44
C ALA A 114 -4.00 -14.65 -3.78
N LEU A 115 -4.30 -15.52 -2.81
CA LEU A 115 -3.31 -16.42 -2.21
C LEU A 115 -2.74 -17.43 -3.22
N CYS A 116 -3.60 -18.03 -4.05
CA CYS A 116 -3.13 -18.94 -5.11
C CYS A 116 -2.26 -18.21 -6.13
N ALA A 117 -2.64 -17.00 -6.54
CA ALA A 117 -1.85 -16.16 -7.43
C ALA A 117 -0.50 -15.77 -6.78
N ALA A 118 -0.50 -15.39 -5.51
CA ALA A 118 0.71 -15.09 -4.76
C ALA A 118 1.64 -16.31 -4.66
N LEU A 119 1.09 -17.51 -4.42
CA LEU A 119 1.86 -18.75 -4.41
C LEU A 119 2.46 -19.05 -5.79
N ALA A 120 1.70 -18.88 -6.87
CA ALA A 120 2.19 -19.07 -8.23
C ALA A 120 3.32 -18.07 -8.57
N LEU A 121 3.16 -16.80 -8.20
CA LEU A 121 4.20 -15.77 -8.35
C LEU A 121 5.45 -16.10 -7.53
N PHE A 122 5.28 -16.60 -6.30
CA PHE A 122 6.39 -17.05 -5.47
C PHE A 122 7.14 -18.23 -6.10
N MET A 123 6.43 -19.24 -6.60
CA MET A 123 7.04 -20.37 -7.31
C MET A 123 7.76 -19.90 -8.57
N ALA A 124 7.16 -18.99 -9.36
CA ALA A 124 7.81 -18.41 -10.53
C ALA A 124 9.07 -17.61 -10.16
N PHE A 125 9.07 -16.93 -9.02
CA PHE A 125 10.26 -16.25 -8.49
C PHE A 125 11.34 -17.25 -8.06
N CYS A 126 10.98 -18.34 -7.37
CA CYS A 126 11.92 -19.42 -7.05
C CYS A 126 12.50 -20.07 -8.30
N ASP A 127 11.68 -20.34 -9.32
CA ASP A 127 12.12 -20.86 -10.61
C ASP A 127 13.05 -19.87 -11.31
N PHE A 128 12.74 -18.57 -11.29
CA PHE A 128 13.61 -17.53 -11.81
C PHE A 128 14.98 -17.54 -11.10
N LEU A 129 15.00 -17.60 -9.77
CA LEU A 129 16.25 -17.70 -8.99
C LEU A 129 17.02 -18.98 -9.34
N TYR A 130 16.34 -20.13 -9.46
CA TYR A 130 16.95 -21.39 -9.86
C TYR A 130 17.56 -21.31 -11.27
N LEU A 131 16.84 -20.73 -12.23
CA LEU A 131 17.30 -20.54 -13.60
C LEU A 131 18.51 -19.60 -13.69
N VAL A 132 18.55 -18.54 -12.88
CA VAL A 132 19.65 -17.57 -12.86
C VAL A 132 20.87 -18.14 -12.14
N PHE A 133 20.71 -18.70 -10.94
CA PHE A 133 21.84 -19.07 -10.09
C PHE A 133 22.31 -20.51 -10.28
N VAL A 134 21.40 -21.48 -10.44
CA VAL A 134 21.72 -22.92 -10.38
C VAL A 134 21.85 -23.54 -11.77
N ARG A 135 20.96 -23.22 -12.72
CA ARG A 135 20.95 -23.90 -14.04
C ARG A 135 22.10 -23.43 -14.95
N PRO A 136 23.02 -24.33 -15.38
CA PRO A 136 24.24 -23.94 -16.13
C PRO A 136 24.01 -23.63 -17.63
N GLN A 137 22.80 -23.84 -18.15
CA GLN A 137 22.44 -23.68 -19.57
C GLN A 137 21.42 -22.55 -19.86
N SER A 138 21.04 -21.74 -18.86
CA SER A 138 20.21 -20.56 -19.13
C SER A 138 21.02 -19.44 -19.81
N GLY A 139 20.37 -18.49 -20.49
CA GLY A 139 21.00 -17.30 -21.09
C GLY A 139 21.75 -16.38 -20.11
N PHE A 140 21.79 -16.74 -18.83
CA PHE A 140 22.47 -16.07 -17.72
C PHE A 140 23.80 -16.75 -17.32
N ARG A 141 24.52 -17.36 -18.27
CA ARG A 141 25.85 -17.96 -18.02
C ARG A 141 26.88 -16.97 -17.48
N ASP A 142 26.76 -15.69 -17.81
CA ASP A 142 27.70 -14.66 -17.40
C ASP A 142 27.62 -14.39 -15.88
N LEU A 143 28.69 -14.73 -15.14
CA LEU A 143 28.81 -14.46 -13.70
C LEU A 143 28.56 -12.99 -13.36
N LYS A 144 28.88 -12.06 -14.28
CA LYS A 144 28.62 -10.63 -14.08
C LYS A 144 27.13 -10.35 -13.97
N LYS A 145 26.32 -10.92 -14.86
CA LYS A 145 24.85 -10.74 -14.86
C LYS A 145 24.23 -11.32 -13.58
N LYS A 146 24.69 -12.49 -13.14
CA LYS A 146 24.26 -13.10 -11.87
C LYS A 146 24.60 -12.20 -10.68
N GLY A 147 25.82 -11.66 -10.64
CA GLY A 147 26.26 -10.72 -9.60
C GLY A 147 25.42 -9.44 -9.57
N ILE A 148 25.12 -8.86 -10.74
CA ILE A 148 24.25 -7.68 -10.85
C ILE A 148 22.86 -7.95 -10.26
N ILE A 149 22.22 -9.06 -10.66
CA ILE A 149 20.89 -9.44 -10.16
C ILE A 149 20.93 -9.66 -8.64
N ALA A 150 21.93 -10.39 -8.13
CA ALA A 150 22.08 -10.64 -6.70
C ALA A 150 22.23 -9.33 -5.89
N VAL A 151 23.05 -8.39 -6.38
CA VAL A 151 23.26 -7.10 -5.70
C VAL A 151 21.99 -6.23 -5.73
N ILE A 152 21.26 -6.18 -6.84
CA ILE A 152 19.99 -5.44 -6.92
C ILE A 152 18.96 -6.02 -5.95
N LEU A 153 18.82 -7.35 -5.90
CA LEU A 153 17.93 -8.01 -4.94
C LEU A 153 18.37 -7.76 -3.49
N GLY A 154 19.69 -7.79 -3.22
CA GLY A 154 20.25 -7.49 -1.91
C GLY A 154 19.98 -6.06 -1.45
N ILE A 155 20.20 -5.06 -2.32
CA ILE A 155 19.88 -3.65 -2.02
C ILE A 155 18.39 -3.47 -1.78
N THR A 156 17.55 -4.08 -2.62
CA THR A 156 16.08 -4.01 -2.49
C THR A 156 15.61 -4.62 -1.16
N LEU A 157 16.17 -5.77 -0.78
CA LEU A 157 15.88 -6.43 0.49
C LEU A 157 16.32 -5.57 1.67
N ALA A 158 17.54 -5.01 1.62
CA ALA A 158 18.04 -4.11 2.65
C ALA A 158 17.15 -2.87 2.83
N ALA A 159 16.70 -2.25 1.73
CA ALA A 159 15.79 -1.11 1.74
C ALA A 159 14.38 -1.47 2.25
N SER A 160 13.98 -2.73 2.16
CA SER A 160 12.63 -3.21 2.49
C SER A 160 12.56 -4.04 3.77
N ILE A 161 13.66 -4.16 4.53
CA ILE A 161 13.77 -5.10 5.64
C ILE A 161 12.69 -4.90 6.73
N THR A 162 12.33 -3.65 7.01
CA THR A 162 11.27 -3.32 7.98
C THR A 162 9.87 -3.70 7.50
N TYR A 163 9.67 -3.82 6.19
CA TYR A 163 8.39 -4.17 5.56
C TYR A 163 8.20 -5.68 5.35
N VAL A 164 9.23 -6.48 5.65
CA VAL A 164 9.12 -7.94 5.75
C VAL A 164 8.54 -8.36 7.12
N THR A 165 8.42 -7.43 8.06
CA THR A 165 7.86 -7.68 9.39
C THR A 165 6.33 -7.80 9.35
N ASP A 166 5.77 -8.31 10.44
CA ASP A 166 4.36 -8.61 10.57
C ASP A 166 3.50 -7.42 11.04
N PHE A 167 4.09 -6.22 11.13
CA PHE A 167 3.41 -4.99 11.51
C PHE A 167 3.91 -3.81 10.65
N LEU A 168 3.22 -2.68 10.74
CA LEU A 168 3.70 -1.41 10.18
C LEU A 168 4.25 -0.54 11.31
N TYR A 169 5.41 0.04 11.08
CA TYR A 169 5.93 1.10 11.94
C TYR A 169 5.09 2.35 11.78
N HIS A 170 4.88 3.08 12.87
CA HIS A 170 4.17 4.35 12.81
C HIS A 170 4.97 5.34 11.97
N GLY A 171 4.30 5.90 10.95
CA GLY A 171 4.86 6.96 10.13
C GLY A 171 3.92 8.17 10.16
N HIS A 172 4.49 9.36 10.03
CA HIS A 172 3.77 10.63 10.17
C HIS A 172 2.56 10.69 9.24
N ASP A 173 2.73 10.28 7.98
CA ASP A 173 1.70 10.33 6.94
C ASP A 173 1.08 8.95 6.64
N LEU A 174 1.44 7.91 7.40
CA LEU A 174 1.08 6.53 7.06
C LEU A 174 -0.43 6.32 7.02
N TRP A 175 -1.13 6.74 8.07
CA TRP A 175 -2.58 6.57 8.17
C TRP A 175 -3.32 7.33 7.09
N PHE A 176 -2.86 8.53 6.76
CA PHE A 176 -3.40 9.31 5.65
C PHE A 176 -3.30 8.53 4.32
N HIS A 177 -2.14 7.95 4.03
CA HIS A 177 -1.96 7.17 2.80
C HIS A 177 -2.72 5.84 2.82
N ILE A 178 -2.88 5.20 3.98
CA ILE A 178 -3.74 4.01 4.13
C ILE A 178 -5.19 4.36 3.80
N SER A 179 -5.72 5.45 4.35
CA SER A 179 -7.08 5.91 4.04
C SER A 179 -7.27 6.20 2.56
N ARG A 180 -6.27 6.80 1.90
CA ARG A 180 -6.32 7.02 0.45
C ARG A 180 -6.35 5.72 -0.36
N MET A 181 -5.57 4.70 0.04
CA MET A 181 -5.59 3.39 -0.64
C MET A 181 -6.94 2.70 -0.49
N ILE A 182 -7.56 2.77 0.69
CA ILE A 182 -8.90 2.21 0.94
C ILE A 182 -9.94 2.97 0.11
N ALA A 183 -9.96 4.30 0.19
CA ALA A 183 -10.92 5.12 -0.54
C ALA A 183 -10.82 4.95 -2.07
N LEU A 184 -9.60 4.81 -2.61
CA LEU A 184 -9.40 4.50 -4.03
C LEU A 184 -9.94 3.11 -4.38
N ALA A 185 -9.75 2.12 -3.51
CA ALA A 185 -10.28 0.78 -3.74
C ALA A 185 -11.81 0.75 -3.73
N ASP A 186 -12.45 1.49 -2.82
CA ASP A 186 -13.90 1.67 -2.77
C ASP A 186 -14.40 2.41 -4.01
N GLY A 187 -13.72 3.49 -4.43
CA GLY A 187 -14.01 4.18 -5.68
C GLY A 187 -13.92 3.27 -6.92
N LEU A 188 -12.93 2.37 -6.97
CA LEU A 188 -12.83 1.36 -8.03
C LEU A 188 -13.97 0.34 -7.98
N ARG A 189 -14.40 -0.09 -6.77
CA ARG A 189 -15.54 -1.01 -6.57
C ARG A 189 -16.85 -0.36 -7.05
N GLU A 190 -16.99 0.94 -6.85
CA GLU A 190 -18.13 1.76 -7.27
C GLU A 190 -18.02 2.28 -8.72
N MET A 191 -17.01 1.85 -9.48
CA MET A 191 -16.77 2.27 -10.87
C MET A 191 -16.59 3.79 -11.04
N GLN A 192 -16.09 4.49 -10.01
CA GLN A 192 -15.77 5.90 -10.05
C GLN A 192 -14.44 6.15 -10.76
N ILE A 193 -14.46 6.21 -12.09
CA ILE A 193 -13.27 6.43 -12.92
C ILE A 193 -13.48 7.68 -13.78
N PRO A 194 -12.68 8.77 -13.60
CA PRO A 194 -11.60 8.93 -12.62
C PRO A 194 -12.11 9.14 -11.18
N HIS A 195 -11.38 8.60 -10.20
CA HIS A 195 -11.66 8.82 -8.78
C HIS A 195 -11.26 10.26 -8.40
N ARG A 196 -12.25 11.15 -8.26
CA ARG A 196 -12.01 12.58 -7.99
C ARG A 196 -12.32 13.00 -6.56
N MET A 197 -13.19 12.25 -5.89
CA MET A 197 -13.61 12.50 -4.51
C MET A 197 -13.63 11.20 -3.74
N GLN A 198 -13.08 11.23 -2.53
CA GLN A 198 -13.05 10.11 -1.59
C GLN A 198 -14.26 10.23 -0.67
N PHE A 199 -15.44 9.78 -1.11
CA PHE A 199 -16.69 9.94 -0.37
C PHE A 199 -16.68 9.25 1.00
N GLY A 200 -15.96 8.13 1.15
CA GLY A 200 -15.81 7.44 2.43
C GLY A 200 -14.90 8.14 3.45
N MET A 201 -14.18 9.20 3.06
CA MET A 201 -13.35 9.97 3.99
C MET A 201 -14.19 10.97 4.77
N LEU A 202 -13.66 11.35 5.94
CA LEU A 202 -14.24 12.35 6.83
C LEU A 202 -15.69 12.00 7.22
N ASN A 203 -15.98 10.75 7.63
CA ASN A 203 -17.34 10.28 7.96
C ASN A 203 -18.40 10.54 6.88
N GLY A 204 -18.05 10.35 5.60
CA GLY A 204 -19.01 10.51 4.50
C GLY A 204 -19.10 11.93 3.93
N TYR A 205 -18.43 12.92 4.53
CA TYR A 205 -18.40 14.29 4.00
C TYR A 205 -17.59 14.39 2.70
N GLY A 206 -16.71 13.42 2.45
CA GLY A 206 -15.89 13.36 1.27
C GLY A 206 -14.62 14.19 1.38
N TYR A 207 -13.56 13.74 0.70
CA TYR A 207 -12.30 14.47 0.64
C TYR A 207 -11.73 14.49 -0.79
N ALA A 208 -11.32 15.67 -1.25
CA ALA A 208 -10.84 15.88 -2.62
C ALA A 208 -9.31 15.68 -2.77
N SER A 209 -8.70 14.84 -1.93
CA SER A 209 -7.27 14.48 -2.01
C SER A 209 -6.81 14.07 -3.42
N PRO A 210 -7.59 13.30 -4.22
CA PRO A 210 -7.14 12.86 -5.55
C PRO A 210 -6.80 14.01 -6.51
N LEU A 211 -7.35 15.21 -6.29
CA LEU A 211 -7.04 16.39 -7.10
C LEU A 211 -5.63 16.95 -6.83
N PHE A 212 -5.11 16.73 -5.62
CA PHE A 212 -3.84 17.29 -5.16
C PHE A 212 -2.72 16.24 -5.04
N TYR A 213 -3.08 14.96 -4.96
CA TYR A 213 -2.15 13.86 -4.88
C TYR A 213 -2.48 12.82 -5.95
N GLY A 214 -1.52 12.55 -6.83
CA GLY A 214 -1.68 11.51 -7.84
C GLY A 214 -1.94 10.14 -7.21
N GLU A 215 -2.81 9.37 -7.86
CA GLU A 215 -3.27 8.06 -7.39
C GLU A 215 -2.86 6.92 -8.32
N LEU A 216 -2.25 7.24 -9.47
CA LEU A 216 -1.86 6.25 -10.48
C LEU A 216 -1.05 5.09 -9.89
N PHE A 217 -0.07 5.39 -9.04
CA PHE A 217 0.77 4.38 -8.40
C PHE A 217 0.05 3.66 -7.24
N LEU A 218 -0.98 4.28 -6.65
CA LEU A 218 -1.81 3.67 -5.60
C LEU A 218 -2.84 2.66 -6.17
N LEU A 219 -3.00 2.59 -7.50
CA LEU A 219 -3.83 1.56 -8.13
C LEU A 219 -3.37 0.15 -7.76
N LEU A 220 -2.06 -0.09 -7.67
CA LEU A 220 -1.52 -1.40 -7.30
C LEU A 220 -2.03 -1.86 -5.92
N PRO A 221 -1.80 -1.12 -4.80
CA PRO A 221 -2.33 -1.54 -3.51
C PRO A 221 -3.86 -1.52 -3.44
N ALA A 222 -4.55 -0.61 -4.15
CA ALA A 222 -6.02 -0.58 -4.19
C ALA A 222 -6.63 -1.82 -4.85
N ILE A 223 -6.08 -2.26 -5.98
CA ILE A 223 -6.50 -3.50 -6.67
C ILE A 223 -6.28 -4.71 -5.76
N LEU A 224 -5.10 -4.82 -5.13
CA LEU A 224 -4.82 -5.90 -4.18
C LEU A 224 -5.82 -5.89 -3.01
N TYR A 225 -6.18 -4.72 -2.51
CA TYR A 225 -7.17 -4.59 -1.45
C TYR A 225 -8.57 -5.04 -1.89
N ASN A 226 -8.97 -4.78 -3.14
CA ASN A 226 -10.22 -5.31 -3.72
C ASN A 226 -10.22 -6.84 -3.94
N PHE A 227 -9.04 -7.45 -4.03
CA PHE A 227 -8.88 -8.90 -3.91
C PHE A 227 -8.86 -9.40 -2.45
N TYR A 228 -9.28 -8.57 -1.50
CA TYR A 228 -9.31 -8.85 -0.06
C TYR A 228 -7.93 -9.21 0.51
N VAL A 229 -6.85 -8.69 -0.05
CA VAL A 229 -5.53 -8.74 0.60
C VAL A 229 -5.53 -7.75 1.78
N PRO A 230 -4.97 -8.09 2.96
CA PRO A 230 -4.91 -7.16 4.09
C PRO A 230 -4.24 -5.84 3.69
N ILE A 231 -4.82 -4.70 4.09
CA ILE A 231 -4.32 -3.37 3.70
C ILE A 231 -2.85 -3.15 4.08
N GLN A 232 -2.43 -3.68 5.22
CA GLN A 232 -1.03 -3.71 5.63
C GLN A 232 -0.13 -4.39 4.59
N THR A 233 -0.55 -5.57 4.10
CA THR A 233 0.22 -6.33 3.11
C THR A 233 0.22 -5.62 1.76
N CYS A 234 -0.88 -4.98 1.36
CA CYS A 234 -0.92 -4.12 0.17
C CYS A 234 0.13 -3.02 0.24
N TYR A 235 0.23 -2.33 1.39
CA TYR A 235 1.23 -1.29 1.60
C TYR A 235 2.68 -1.82 1.59
N GLN A 236 2.93 -2.95 2.26
CA GLN A 236 4.26 -3.59 2.28
C GLN A 236 4.72 -4.01 0.87
N VAL A 237 3.82 -4.59 0.07
CA VAL A 237 4.08 -4.95 -1.32
C VAL A 237 4.38 -3.69 -2.14
N PHE A 238 3.57 -2.64 -1.99
CA PHE A 238 3.77 -1.37 -2.68
C PHE A 238 5.17 -0.77 -2.40
N VAL A 239 5.55 -0.63 -1.13
CA VAL A 239 6.87 -0.10 -0.74
C VAL A 239 8.01 -0.94 -1.32
N THR A 240 7.88 -2.27 -1.26
CA THR A 240 8.89 -3.19 -1.81
C THR A 240 9.06 -3.02 -3.31
N VAL A 241 7.96 -2.89 -4.05
CA VAL A 241 7.98 -2.62 -5.51
C VAL A 241 8.62 -1.27 -5.80
N VAL A 242 8.30 -0.22 -5.03
CA VAL A 242 8.92 1.11 -5.19
C VAL A 242 10.42 1.08 -4.92
N ASN A 243 10.88 0.37 -3.89
CA ASN A 243 12.30 0.16 -3.60
C ASN A 243 13.01 -0.56 -4.74
N PHE A 244 12.41 -1.63 -5.26
CA PHE A 244 12.95 -2.38 -6.40
C PHE A 244 13.06 -1.51 -7.66
N CYS A 245 11.98 -0.82 -8.04
CA CYS A 245 11.94 0.09 -9.17
C CYS A 245 12.98 1.20 -9.03
N THR A 246 13.12 1.78 -7.83
CA THR A 246 14.15 2.79 -7.55
C THR A 246 15.55 2.23 -7.84
N CYS A 247 15.88 1.07 -7.25
CA CYS A 247 17.20 0.46 -7.42
C CYS A 247 17.48 0.13 -8.90
N MET A 248 16.51 -0.42 -9.62
CA MET A 248 16.64 -0.74 -11.04
C MET A 248 16.87 0.49 -11.91
N VAL A 249 16.05 1.54 -11.73
CA VAL A 249 16.14 2.77 -12.52
C VAL A 249 17.46 3.48 -12.23
N SER A 250 17.84 3.62 -10.96
CA SER A 250 19.14 4.19 -10.57
C SER A 250 20.31 3.40 -11.15
N PHE A 251 20.27 2.07 -11.08
CA PHE A 251 21.32 1.22 -11.65
C PHE A 251 21.46 1.45 -13.15
N TRP A 252 20.35 1.47 -13.89
CA TRP A 252 20.37 1.71 -15.33
C TRP A 252 20.93 3.10 -15.66
N CYS A 253 20.46 4.14 -14.98
CA CYS A 253 20.91 5.53 -15.18
C CYS A 253 22.41 5.67 -14.91
N PHE A 254 22.88 5.27 -13.73
CA PHE A 254 24.27 5.43 -13.34
C PHE A 254 25.23 4.56 -14.14
N THR A 255 24.80 3.36 -14.57
CA THR A 255 25.60 2.54 -15.50
C THR A 255 25.76 3.23 -16.84
N LYS A 256 24.71 3.88 -17.36
CA LYS A 256 24.78 4.63 -18.62
C LYS A 256 25.61 5.90 -18.50
N MET A 257 25.55 6.60 -17.37
CA MET A 257 26.37 7.81 -17.16
C MET A 257 27.85 7.48 -17.00
N THR A 258 28.18 6.42 -16.27
CA THR A 258 29.58 6.07 -15.94
C THR A 258 30.21 5.09 -16.92
N GLN A 259 29.41 4.48 -17.81
CA GLN A 259 29.81 3.39 -18.71
C GLN A 259 30.42 2.18 -17.97
N ASP A 260 30.14 2.04 -16.66
CA ASP A 260 30.67 0.98 -15.80
C ASP A 260 29.57 0.45 -14.88
N TRP A 261 29.24 -0.84 -15.04
CA TRP A 261 28.20 -1.51 -14.27
C TRP A 261 28.52 -1.58 -12.77
N LYS A 262 29.80 -1.62 -12.37
CA LYS A 262 30.19 -1.65 -10.96
C LYS A 262 29.90 -0.30 -10.29
N LYS A 263 30.28 0.79 -10.96
CA LYS A 263 29.97 2.16 -10.51
C LYS A 263 28.46 2.40 -10.53
N GLY A 264 27.76 1.86 -11.52
CA GLY A 264 26.30 1.89 -11.59
C GLY A 264 25.63 1.21 -10.39
N LEU A 265 26.07 0.00 -10.01
CA LEU A 265 25.57 -0.71 -8.82
C LEU A 265 25.87 0.07 -7.54
N PHE A 266 27.09 0.60 -7.40
CA PHE A 266 27.46 1.39 -6.24
C PHE A 266 26.58 2.65 -6.10
N GLY A 267 26.37 3.38 -7.20
CA GLY A 267 25.46 4.52 -7.22
C GLY A 267 24.01 4.15 -6.91
N ALA A 268 23.52 3.01 -7.42
CA ALA A 268 22.17 2.52 -7.12
C ALA A 268 21.98 2.19 -5.65
N GLY A 269 22.98 1.56 -5.03
CA GLY A 269 23.01 1.29 -3.59
C GLY A 269 22.98 2.58 -2.77
N LEU A 270 23.89 3.51 -3.07
CA LEU A 270 23.95 4.82 -2.40
C LEU A 270 22.64 5.59 -2.50
N TYR A 271 22.01 5.59 -3.67
CA TYR A 271 20.75 6.30 -3.88
C TYR A 271 19.58 5.64 -3.16
N THR A 272 19.40 4.33 -3.33
CA THR A 272 18.27 3.57 -2.77
C THR A 272 18.31 3.54 -1.24
N LEU A 273 19.52 3.43 -0.67
CA LEU A 273 19.77 3.40 0.77
C LEU A 273 20.17 4.77 1.34
N SER A 274 20.02 5.85 0.58
CA SER A 274 20.35 7.20 1.05
C SER A 274 19.52 7.53 2.30
N ALA A 275 20.16 8.13 3.31
CA ALA A 275 19.53 8.41 4.60
C ALA A 275 18.22 9.20 4.44
N TYR A 276 18.22 10.21 3.58
CA TYR A 276 17.02 11.02 3.30
C TYR A 276 15.88 10.19 2.72
N ARG A 277 16.15 9.34 1.73
CA ARG A 277 15.13 8.45 1.15
C ARG A 277 14.61 7.46 2.20
N MET A 278 15.51 6.87 2.99
CA MET A 278 15.12 5.93 4.04
C MET A 278 14.25 6.59 5.12
N THR A 279 14.53 7.84 5.50
CA THR A 279 13.67 8.63 6.39
C THR A 279 12.28 8.84 5.78
N ASN A 280 12.19 9.16 4.49
CA ASN A 280 10.90 9.33 3.81
C ASN A 280 10.09 8.04 3.76
N VAL A 281 10.74 6.91 3.55
CA VAL A 281 10.09 5.60 3.52
C VAL A 281 9.67 5.17 4.93
N MET A 282 10.61 5.12 5.88
CA MET A 282 10.41 4.47 7.20
C MET A 282 9.79 5.38 8.27
N VAL A 283 10.18 6.65 8.33
CA VAL A 283 9.79 7.57 9.42
C VAL A 283 8.60 8.42 9.01
N ARG A 284 8.67 9.04 7.84
CA ARG A 284 7.57 9.89 7.36
C ARG A 284 6.44 9.08 6.73
N ALA A 285 6.77 7.95 6.09
CA ALA A 285 5.86 7.23 5.21
C ALA A 285 5.27 8.13 4.09
N ALA A 286 6.09 9.03 3.55
CA ALA A 286 5.71 10.03 2.55
C ALA A 286 5.56 9.40 1.15
N VAL A 287 4.43 8.72 0.92
CA VAL A 287 4.20 7.85 -0.25
C VAL A 287 4.44 8.53 -1.59
N GLY A 288 3.92 9.74 -1.77
CA GLY A 288 4.11 10.48 -3.02
C GLY A 288 5.58 10.83 -3.26
N GLU A 289 6.29 11.26 -2.22
CA GLU A 289 7.65 11.75 -2.30
C GLU A 289 8.64 10.62 -2.60
N TYR A 290 8.61 9.51 -1.85
CA TYR A 290 9.53 8.41 -2.12
C TYR A 290 9.21 7.67 -3.44
N THR A 291 7.97 7.74 -3.92
CA THR A 291 7.60 7.22 -5.26
C THR A 291 8.13 8.14 -6.36
N ALA A 292 8.07 9.45 -6.17
CA ALA A 292 8.66 10.43 -7.09
C ALA A 292 10.18 10.24 -7.24
N MET A 293 10.85 9.81 -6.17
CA MET A 293 12.29 9.48 -6.19
C MET A 293 12.67 8.35 -7.15
N ILE A 294 11.74 7.49 -7.60
CA ILE A 294 12.04 6.52 -8.68
C ILE A 294 12.51 7.24 -9.95
N PHE A 295 11.91 8.40 -10.23
CA PHE A 295 12.05 9.11 -11.50
C PHE A 295 13.19 10.13 -11.51
N LEU A 296 13.72 10.54 -10.35
CA LEU A 296 14.79 11.53 -10.28
C LEU A 296 16.10 11.09 -10.98
N PRO A 297 16.60 9.85 -10.79
CA PRO A 297 17.79 9.39 -11.52
C PRO A 297 17.55 9.39 -13.04
N LEU A 298 16.33 9.06 -13.47
CA LEU A 298 15.95 9.03 -14.88
C LEU A 298 15.90 10.43 -15.50
N LEU A 299 15.42 11.43 -14.74
CA LEU A 299 15.42 12.83 -15.15
C LEU A 299 16.86 13.34 -15.32
N VAL A 300 17.72 13.09 -14.32
CA VAL A 300 19.14 13.48 -14.35
C VAL A 300 19.85 12.81 -15.53
N TYR A 301 19.60 11.52 -15.75
CA TYR A 301 20.14 10.81 -16.91
C TYR A 301 19.65 11.41 -18.23
N GLY A 302 18.37 11.74 -18.35
CA GLY A 302 17.81 12.35 -19.55
C GLY A 302 18.52 13.65 -19.94
N PHE A 303 18.71 14.56 -18.98
CA PHE A 303 19.46 15.80 -19.20
C PHE A 303 20.95 15.55 -19.49
N TRP A 304 21.59 14.65 -18.74
CA TRP A 304 22.98 14.29 -18.96
C TRP A 304 23.23 13.73 -20.36
N ASN A 305 22.35 12.83 -20.83
CA ASN A 305 22.44 12.22 -22.15
C ASN A 305 22.30 13.27 -23.25
N LEU A 306 21.41 14.26 -23.07
CA LEU A 306 21.25 15.35 -24.04
C LEU A 306 22.47 16.29 -24.06
N TYR A 307 23.03 16.61 -22.89
CA TYR A 307 24.17 17.53 -22.78
C TYR A 307 25.49 16.93 -23.27
N THR A 308 25.69 15.62 -23.09
CA THR A 308 26.94 14.93 -23.47
C THR A 308 26.96 14.45 -24.91
N LYS A 309 25.87 14.58 -25.65
CA LYS A 309 25.81 14.27 -27.07
C LYS A 309 26.65 15.24 -27.90
N ARG A 310 27.22 14.72 -28.99
CA ARG A 310 28.02 15.55 -29.90
C ARG A 310 27.10 16.43 -30.77
N PRO A 311 27.53 17.63 -31.19
CA PRO A 311 26.69 18.56 -31.94
C PRO A 311 26.17 18.03 -33.29
N ASP A 312 26.86 17.05 -33.87
CA ASP A 312 26.57 16.39 -35.14
C ASP A 312 25.58 15.21 -35.00
N GLU A 313 25.30 14.78 -33.77
CA GLU A 313 24.45 13.63 -33.51
C GLU A 313 22.97 14.04 -33.47
N LYS A 314 22.16 13.48 -34.37
CA LYS A 314 20.72 13.75 -34.40
C LYS A 314 20.07 13.28 -33.09
N ILE A 315 19.38 14.19 -32.42
CA ILE A 315 18.60 13.88 -31.23
C ILE A 315 17.33 13.14 -31.66
N GLY A 316 17.15 11.92 -31.15
CA GLY A 316 16.01 11.07 -31.49
C GLY A 316 15.01 10.95 -30.33
N LEU A 317 13.89 10.29 -30.59
CA LEU A 317 12.86 10.02 -29.57
C LEU A 317 13.42 9.29 -28.35
N LYS A 318 14.41 8.42 -28.53
CA LYS A 318 15.07 7.66 -27.45
C LYS A 318 15.81 8.54 -26.44
N ASP A 319 16.25 9.73 -26.86
CA ASP A 319 16.98 10.67 -26.01
C ASP A 319 16.02 11.52 -25.17
N TYR A 320 14.85 11.85 -25.73
CA TYR A 320 13.80 12.59 -25.02
C TYR A 320 12.96 11.70 -24.10
N LEU A 321 12.82 10.41 -24.41
CA LEU A 321 11.95 9.50 -23.68
C LEU A 321 12.25 9.43 -22.17
N PRO A 322 13.51 9.37 -21.69
CA PRO A 322 13.81 9.45 -20.26
C PRO A 322 13.30 10.73 -19.59
N ILE A 323 13.41 11.88 -20.26
CA ILE A 323 12.93 13.16 -19.73
C ILE A 323 11.40 13.15 -19.65
N VAL A 324 10.72 12.72 -20.72
CA VAL A 324 9.25 12.66 -20.74
C VAL A 324 8.73 11.70 -19.68
N LEU A 325 9.26 10.47 -19.62
CA LEU A 325 8.82 9.47 -18.65
C LEU A 325 9.09 9.90 -17.20
N SER A 326 10.24 10.54 -16.94
CA SER A 326 10.54 11.02 -15.60
C SER A 326 9.67 12.20 -15.20
N ALA A 327 9.45 13.18 -16.08
CA ALA A 327 8.55 14.30 -15.81
C ALA A 327 7.10 13.83 -15.60
N THR A 328 6.59 12.94 -16.46
CA THR A 328 5.25 12.36 -16.29
C THR A 328 5.15 11.56 -14.99
N GLY A 329 6.17 10.76 -14.66
CA GLY A 329 6.21 9.99 -13.42
C GLY A 329 6.22 10.88 -12.17
N LEU A 330 7.03 11.93 -12.16
CA LEU A 330 7.11 12.90 -11.07
C LEU A 330 5.76 13.59 -10.84
N VAL A 331 5.12 14.07 -11.90
CA VAL A 331 3.79 14.71 -11.80
C VAL A 331 2.75 13.74 -11.26
N ASN A 332 2.74 12.48 -11.71
CA ASN A 332 1.77 11.48 -11.25
C ASN A 332 2.07 10.93 -9.84
N ALA A 333 3.31 11.00 -9.37
CA ALA A 333 3.68 10.57 -8.03
C ALA A 333 3.46 11.68 -6.99
N HIS A 334 3.77 12.93 -7.35
CA HIS A 334 3.74 14.04 -6.41
C HIS A 334 3.48 15.38 -7.11
N VAL A 335 2.20 15.77 -7.18
CA VAL A 335 1.77 17.04 -7.77
C VAL A 335 2.18 18.25 -6.92
N LEU A 336 2.49 18.10 -5.63
CA LEU A 336 2.89 19.23 -4.77
C LEU A 336 4.25 19.85 -5.13
N ILE A 337 5.05 19.22 -6.00
CA ILE A 337 6.20 19.87 -6.66
C ILE A 337 5.75 21.01 -7.59
N ARG A 338 4.49 21.03 -8.04
CA ARG A 338 3.91 22.04 -8.95
C ARG A 338 3.64 23.40 -8.29
N PHE A 339 3.57 23.49 -6.96
CA PHE A 339 3.17 24.72 -6.25
C PHE A 339 4.33 25.45 -5.56
N TYR A 340 5.56 24.94 -5.65
CA TYR A 340 6.76 25.55 -5.07
C TYR A 340 7.76 26.11 -6.10
N ILE A 341 7.34 26.22 -7.36
CA ILE A 341 8.03 26.96 -8.44
C ILE A 341 7.01 27.92 -9.03
#